data_AF-A0A526PGW4-F1
#
_entry.id   AF-A0A526PGW4-F1
#
_cell.length_a   1.000
_cell.length_b   1.000
_cell.length_c   1.000
_cell.angle_alpha   90.00
_cell.angle_beta   90.00
_cell.angle_gamma   90.00
#
_symmetry.space_group_name_H-M   'P 1'
#
loop_
_entity.id
_entity.type
_entity.pdbx_description
1 polymer ?
#
loop_
_entity_poly.entity_id
_entity_poly.type
_entity_poly.pdbx_seq_one_letter_code
_entity_poly.pdbx_strand_id
1 'polypeptide(L)' 'LDPENIINRATRAIKHAAPEIGIITDAALDPFTSHGHDGILRDGIIVNDETVAQVAAAAVIQAAAGAD' A
#
# COMPACT_ATOMS: atom_id res chain seq x y z
N LEU A 1 3.81 -5.91 1.21
CA LEU A 1 4.41 -6.05 -0.13
C LEU A 1 3.94 -7.29 -0.90
N ASP A 2 2.95 -8.04 -0.39
CA ASP A 2 2.33 -9.11 -1.17
C ASP A 2 1.50 -8.53 -2.34
N PRO A 3 1.77 -8.87 -3.61
CA PRO A 3 0.96 -8.44 -4.76
C PRO A 3 -0.49 -8.93 -4.73
N GLU A 4 -0.76 -10.01 -3.99
CA GLU A 4 -2.09 -10.62 -3.82
C GLU A 4 -2.79 -10.19 -2.53
N ASN A 5 -2.31 -9.13 -1.86
CA ASN A 5 -3.03 -8.55 -0.73
C ASN A 5 -4.43 -8.04 -1.13
N ILE A 6 -5.27 -7.82 -0.13
CA ILE A 6 -6.68 -7.48 -0.33
C ILE A 6 -6.89 -6.15 -1.07
N ILE A 7 -6.05 -5.14 -0.83
CA ILE A 7 -6.14 -3.84 -1.54
C ILE A 7 -5.89 -4.06 -3.03
N ASN A 8 -4.81 -4.75 -3.38
CA ASN A 8 -4.44 -4.97 -4.78
C ASN A 8 -5.44 -5.87 -5.52
N ARG A 9 -5.97 -6.90 -4.85
CA ARG A 9 -7.04 -7.75 -5.42
C ARG A 9 -8.32 -6.95 -5.65
N ALA A 10 -8.68 -6.07 -4.72
CA ALA A 10 -9.82 -5.18 -4.88
C ALA A 10 -9.60 -4.18 -6.02
N THR A 11 -8.44 -3.54 -6.11
CA THR A 11 -8.07 -2.63 -7.20
C THR A 11 -8.21 -3.31 -8.56
N ARG A 12 -7.66 -4.52 -8.73
CA ARG A 12 -7.79 -5.30 -9.97
C ARG A 12 -9.25 -5.59 -10.31
N ALA A 13 -10.04 -6.01 -9.33
CA ALA A 13 -11.46 -6.32 -9.53
C ALA A 13 -12.28 -5.08 -9.91
N ILE A 14 -12.03 -3.94 -9.26
CA ILE A 14 -12.71 -2.67 -9.54
C ILE A 14 -12.33 -2.19 -10.95
N LYS A 15 -11.03 -2.15 -11.30
CA LYS A 15 -10.59 -1.71 -12.62
C LYS A 15 -11.10 -2.62 -13.73
N HIS A 16 -11.22 -3.93 -13.48
CA HIS A 16 -11.85 -4.85 -14.44
C HIS A 16 -13.35 -4.57 -14.63
N ALA A 17 -14.09 -4.29 -13.55
CA ALA A 17 -15.53 -4.06 -13.61
C ALA A 17 -15.91 -2.66 -14.13
N ALA A 18 -15.08 -1.65 -13.88
CA ALA A 18 -15.30 -0.26 -14.28
C ALA A 18 -13.97 0.39 -14.71
N PRO A 19 -13.49 0.15 -15.94
CA PRO A 19 -12.18 0.63 -16.39
C PRO A 19 -11.97 2.15 -16.28
N GLU A 20 -13.04 2.92 -16.43
CA GLU A 20 -13.01 4.39 -16.43
C GLU A 20 -13.06 5.02 -15.02
N ILE A 21 -13.24 4.22 -13.95
CA ILE A 21 -13.21 4.77 -12.59
C ILE A 21 -11.76 5.05 -12.17
N GLY A 22 -11.52 6.23 -11.61
CA GLY A 22 -10.26 6.55 -10.95
C GLY A 22 -10.15 5.84 -9.60
N ILE A 23 -9.02 5.19 -9.34
CA ILE A 23 -8.76 4.43 -8.11
C ILE A 23 -7.52 5.00 -7.42
N ILE A 24 -7.74 5.76 -6.35
CA ILE A 24 -6.67 6.23 -5.46
C ILE A 24 -6.52 5.22 -4.32
N THR A 25 -5.34 4.60 -4.21
CA THR A 25 -5.00 3.72 -3.08
C THR A 25 -4.23 4.49 -2.01
N ASP A 26 -4.60 4.27 -0.75
CA ASP A 26 -3.84 4.80 0.38
C ASP A 26 -2.48 4.10 0.53
N ALA A 27 -1.44 4.88 0.82
CA ALA A 27 -0.05 4.46 0.84
C ALA A 27 0.55 4.66 2.23
N ALA A 28 0.14 3.81 3.17
CA ALA A 28 0.57 3.81 4.57
C ALA A 28 0.81 2.40 5.10
N LEU A 29 1.41 2.28 6.30
CA LEU A 29 1.68 0.99 6.95
C LEU A 29 0.81 0.71 8.18
N ASP A 30 -0.04 1.64 8.63
CA ASP A 30 -0.84 1.49 9.85
C ASP A 30 -1.69 0.22 9.91
N PRO A 31 -2.48 -0.19 8.89
CA PRO A 31 -3.26 -1.42 8.98
C PRO A 31 -2.39 -2.67 8.81
N PHE A 32 -1.11 -2.51 8.46
CA PHE A 32 -0.16 -3.59 8.20
C PHE A 32 0.86 -3.79 9.33
N THR A 33 0.88 -2.91 10.33
CA THR A 33 1.78 -3.04 11.48
C THR A 33 1.04 -3.51 12.72
N SER A 34 1.67 -4.34 13.54
CA SER A 34 1.09 -4.81 14.81
C SER A 34 0.96 -3.72 15.87
N HIS A 35 1.64 -2.59 15.68
CA HIS A 35 1.62 -1.43 16.57
C HIS A 35 0.76 -0.27 16.04
N GLY A 36 0.19 -0.37 14.83
CA GLY A 36 -0.75 0.60 14.28
C GLY A 36 -0.15 1.97 13.93
N HIS A 37 1.16 2.03 13.67
CA HIS A 37 1.81 3.27 13.19
C HIS A 37 2.12 3.14 11.70
N ASP A 38 2.19 4.29 11.02
CA ASP A 38 2.40 4.39 9.57
C ASP A 38 3.80 3.96 9.10
N GLY A 39 4.69 3.60 10.02
CA GLY A 39 6.08 3.34 9.71
C GLY A 39 6.69 2.18 10.47
N ILE A 40 7.92 1.85 10.10
CA ILE A 40 8.69 0.76 10.68
C ILE A 40 9.19 1.16 12.08
N LEU A 41 8.88 0.33 13.08
CA LEU A 41 9.35 0.53 14.45
C LEU A 41 10.74 -0.07 14.67
N ARG A 42 11.66 0.74 15.20
CA ARG A 42 12.99 0.34 15.70
C ARG A 42 13.24 0.99 17.04
N ASP A 43 13.46 0.20 18.08
CA ASP A 43 13.82 0.69 19.43
C ASP A 43 12.93 1.83 19.95
N GLY A 44 11.62 1.75 19.68
CA GLY A 44 10.64 2.74 20.11
C GLY A 44 10.48 3.96 19.18
N ILE A 45 11.20 3.99 18.05
CA ILE A 45 11.20 5.09 17.08
C ILE A 45 10.63 4.59 15.74
N ILE A 46 9.76 5.39 15.13
CA ILE A 46 9.32 5.17 13.75
C ILE A 46 10.39 5.72 12.81
N VAL A 47 11.11 4.82 12.14
CA VAL A 47 12.27 5.20 11.30
C VAL A 47 11.80 5.67 9.92
N ASN A 48 12.18 6.89 9.54
CA ASN A 48 11.68 7.55 8.34
C ASN A 48 12.13 6.84 7.05
N ASP A 49 13.44 6.69 6.83
CA ASP A 49 13.97 6.31 5.51
C ASP A 49 13.59 4.86 5.13
N GLU A 50 13.62 3.93 6.09
CA GLU A 50 13.14 2.57 5.86
C GLU A 50 11.63 2.55 5.57
N THR A 51 10.84 3.39 6.26
CA THR A 51 9.39 3.51 6.04
C THR A 51 9.10 4.03 4.64
N VAL A 52 9.75 5.11 4.22
CA VAL A 52 9.59 5.68 2.88
C VAL A 52 9.95 4.67 1.81
N ALA A 53 11.03 3.91 1.98
CA ALA A 53 11.41 2.85 1.05
C ALA A 53 10.32 1.77 0.93
N GLN A 54 9.71 1.36 2.05
CA GLN A 54 8.67 0.36 2.06
C GLN A 54 7.34 0.86 1.46
N VAL A 55 6.95 2.11 1.76
CA VAL A 55 5.76 2.77 1.19
C VAL A 55 5.93 2.94 -0.33
N ALA A 56 7.10 3.37 -0.80
CA ALA A 56 7.38 3.50 -2.23
C ALA A 56 7.28 2.14 -2.96
N ALA A 57 7.81 1.07 -2.37
CA ALA A 57 7.68 -0.27 -2.93
C ALA A 57 6.20 -0.73 -2.98
N ALA A 58 5.40 -0.43 -1.94
CA ALA A 58 3.98 -0.73 -1.94
C ALA A 58 3.23 0.05 -3.03
N ALA A 59 3.52 1.34 -3.21
CA ALA A 59 2.90 2.19 -4.23
C ALA A 59 3.14 1.67 -5.65
N VAL A 60 4.35 1.17 -5.96
CA VAL A 60 4.64 0.54 -7.27
C VAL A 60 3.77 -0.70 -7.49
N ILE A 61 3.57 -1.52 -6.46
CA ILE A 61 2.73 -2.73 -6.56
C ILE A 61 1.24 -2.35 -6.68
N GLN A 62 0.78 -1.31 -5.99
CA GLN A 62 -0.58 -0.77 -6.12
C GLN A 62 -0.83 -0.24 -7.54
N ALA A 63 0.14 0.50 -8.11
CA ALA A 63 0.08 0.96 -9.50
C ALA A 63 0.02 -0.22 -10.47
N ALA A 64 0.83 -1.27 -10.27
CA ALA A 64 0.77 -2.50 -11.07
C ALA A 64 -0.58 -3.24 -10.95
N ALA A 65 -1.32 -3.04 -9.87
CA ALA A 65 -2.67 -3.58 -9.68
C ALA A 65 -3.78 -2.74 -10.37
N GLY A 66 -3.45 -1.54 -10.86
CA GLY A 66 -4.37 -0.65 -11.58
C GLY A 66 -4.85 0.58 -10.79
N ALA A 67 -4.11 1.01 -9.77
CA ALA A 67 -4.32 2.31 -9.14
C ALA A 67 -3.89 3.45 -10.07
N ASP A 68 -4.55 4.61 -9.98
CA ASP A 68 -4.34 5.82 -10.81
C ASP A 68 -3.61 6.94 -10.04
#